data_AF-A0A7W7MJ63-F1
#
_entry.id   AF-A0A7W7MJ63-F1
#
_cell.length_a   1.000
_cell.length_b   1.000
_cell.length_c   1.000
_cell.angle_alpha   90.00
_cell.angle_beta   90.00
_cell.angle_gamma   90.00
#
_symmetry.space_group_name_H-M   'P 1'
#
loop_
_entity.id
_entity.type
_entity.pdbx_description
1 polymer ?
#
loop_
_entity_poly.entity_id
_entity_poly.type
_entity_poly.pdbx_seq_one_letter_code
_entity_poly.pdbx_strand_id
1 'polypeptide(L)'
;MRTTGSDARPVSRFGGPKARAWIADTFVRGLTGLPLALASVPMALTGNADRAARTQVRMAARFPGTVDGFTMGGRRPSTTMRRVLGHSMLVAIPATLAFAAVAIQLFTVWSGYLYPVRPDTIAAIGHPFTPDTEVLSGAWGGPTLMGAWAVHSCIAFCMQAICGALLVGLCKVQNAMTRRLAAVA
;
A
#
# COMPACT_ATOMS: atom_id res chain seq x y z
N MET A 1 3.67 49.42 -11.70
CA MET A 1 4.75 48.44 -11.47
C MET A 1 4.38 47.66 -10.20
N ARG A 2 3.86 46.44 -10.32
CA ARG A 2 3.31 45.65 -9.20
C ARG A 2 4.19 44.42 -9.04
N THR A 3 4.96 44.38 -7.96
CA THR A 3 5.88 43.28 -7.66
C THR A 3 5.09 42.05 -7.25
N THR A 4 5.16 40.99 -8.05
CA THR A 4 4.67 39.66 -7.70
C THR A 4 5.62 39.05 -6.67
N GLY A 5 5.30 39.22 -5.39
CA GLY A 5 5.96 38.51 -4.30
C GLY A 5 5.71 37.01 -4.44
N SER A 6 6.73 36.27 -4.89
CA SER A 6 6.75 34.82 -4.83
C SER A 6 6.97 34.39 -3.38
N ASP A 7 5.88 34.27 -2.62
CA ASP A 7 5.86 33.57 -1.34
C ASP A 7 6.06 32.07 -1.59
N ALA A 8 7.31 31.70 -1.87
CA ALA A 8 7.78 30.33 -1.84
C ALA A 8 7.77 29.87 -0.38
N ARG A 9 6.61 29.44 0.13
CA ARG A 9 6.53 28.80 1.44
C ARG A 9 7.42 27.56 1.40
N PRO A 10 8.36 27.41 2.36
CA PRO A 10 9.22 26.24 2.41
C PRO A 10 8.33 25.01 2.57
N VAL A 11 8.42 24.10 1.60
CA VAL A 11 7.77 22.80 1.67
C VAL A 11 8.47 22.05 2.80
N SER A 12 7.95 22.15 4.03
CA SER A 12 8.36 21.31 5.16
C SER A 12 7.91 19.88 4.91
N ARG A 13 8.60 19.25 3.96
CA ARG A 13 8.53 17.83 3.63
C ARG A 13 9.11 17.09 4.84
N PHE A 14 8.26 16.31 5.51
CA PHE A 14 8.61 15.32 6.53
C PHE A 14 8.79 15.82 7.98
N GLY A 15 7.69 16.25 8.61
CA GLY A 15 7.53 16.13 10.06
C GLY A 15 7.07 14.72 10.44
N GLY A 16 7.62 14.13 11.51
CA GLY A 16 7.38 12.73 11.95
C GLY A 16 5.91 12.25 11.99
N PRO A 17 4.94 13.04 12.48
CA PRO A 17 3.52 12.65 12.47
C PRO A 17 2.94 12.49 11.06
N LYS A 18 3.39 13.31 10.10
CA LYS A 18 2.92 13.29 8.71
C LYS A 18 3.47 12.07 7.96
N ALA A 19 4.70 11.66 8.25
CA ALA A 19 5.31 10.48 7.62
C ALA A 19 4.60 9.18 8.05
N ARG A 20 4.26 9.04 9.35
CA ARG A 20 3.51 7.89 9.86
C ARG A 20 2.12 7.78 9.25
N ALA A 21 1.39 8.89 9.21
CA ALA A 21 0.08 8.95 8.56
C ALA A 21 0.17 8.57 7.08
N TRP A 22 1.19 9.05 6.37
CA TRP A 22 1.41 8.71 4.96
C TRP A 22 1.65 7.22 4.69
N ILE A 23 2.46 6.56 5.52
CA ILE A 23 2.70 5.11 5.40
C ILE A 23 1.41 4.34 5.69
N ALA A 24 0.72 4.68 6.78
CA ALA A 24 -0.53 4.04 7.16
C ALA A 24 -1.60 4.19 6.08
N ASP A 25 -1.78 5.39 5.53
CA ASP A 25 -2.73 5.67 4.46
C ASP A 25 -2.44 4.85 3.19
N THR A 26 -1.17 4.75 2.81
CA THR A 26 -0.74 3.97 1.65
C THR A 26 -1.02 2.48 1.85
N PHE A 27 -0.75 1.97 3.06
CA PHE A 27 -0.98 0.58 3.43
C PHE A 27 -2.48 0.24 3.47
N VAL A 28 -3.28 1.05 4.16
CA VAL A 28 -4.75 0.89 4.24
C VAL A 28 -5.37 0.94 2.85
N ARG A 29 -4.88 1.84 1.99
CA ARG A 29 -5.35 1.91 0.61
C ARG A 29 -4.99 0.67 -0.21
N GLY A 30 -3.77 0.16 -0.09
CA GLY A 30 -3.36 -1.08 -0.76
C GLY A 30 -4.22 -2.28 -0.32
N LEU A 31 -4.56 -2.34 0.97
CA LEU A 31 -5.39 -3.40 1.54
C LEU A 31 -6.87 -3.29 1.12
N THR A 32 -7.42 -2.07 1.05
CA THR A 32 -8.85 -1.83 0.80
C THR A 32 -9.20 -1.70 -0.69
N GLY A 33 -8.23 -1.43 -1.56
CA GLY A 33 -8.47 -1.21 -2.98
C GLY A 33 -9.11 -2.41 -3.70
N LEU A 34 -8.63 -3.63 -3.44
CA LEU A 34 -9.15 -4.85 -4.07
C LEU A 34 -10.55 -5.23 -3.55
N PRO A 35 -10.82 -5.30 -2.23
CA PRO A 35 -12.17 -5.53 -1.71
C PRO A 35 -13.19 -4.53 -2.26
N LEU A 36 -12.78 -3.27 -2.40
CA LEU A 36 -13.66 -2.21 -2.88
C LEU A 36 -13.94 -2.31 -4.39
N ALA A 37 -12.94 -2.69 -5.19
CA ALA A 37 -13.13 -3.01 -6.61
C ALA A 37 -14.09 -4.20 -6.78
N LEU A 38 -13.91 -5.27 -6.01
CA LEU A 38 -14.79 -6.44 -6.04
C LEU A 38 -16.23 -6.09 -5.63
N ALA A 39 -16.41 -5.32 -4.56
CA ALA A 39 -17.73 -4.90 -4.08
C ALA A 39 -18.46 -3.96 -5.05
N SER A 40 -17.73 -3.19 -5.87
CA SER A 40 -18.34 -2.28 -6.85
C SER A 40 -19.00 -2.99 -8.03
N VAL A 41 -18.55 -4.20 -8.38
CA VAL A 41 -19.13 -5.00 -9.48
C VAL A 41 -20.59 -5.36 -9.23
N PRO A 42 -20.98 -6.05 -8.13
CA PRO A 42 -22.38 -6.36 -7.88
C PRO A 42 -23.22 -5.09 -7.67
N MET A 43 -22.68 -4.05 -7.02
CA MET A 43 -23.40 -2.77 -6.88
C MET A 43 -23.72 -2.13 -8.23
N ALA A 44 -22.81 -2.19 -9.21
CA ALA A 44 -23.07 -1.69 -10.55
C ALA A 44 -24.15 -2.53 -11.26
N LEU A 45 -24.11 -3.85 -11.11
CA LEU A 45 -25.07 -4.77 -11.72
C LEU A 45 -26.49 -4.62 -11.16
N THR A 46 -26.65 -4.25 -9.89
CA THR A 46 -27.97 -4.01 -9.27
C THR A 46 -28.49 -2.57 -9.49
N GLY A 47 -27.96 -1.81 -10.45
CA GLY A 47 -28.40 -0.44 -10.73
C GLY A 47 -27.89 0.63 -9.76
N ASN A 48 -27.00 0.28 -8.82
CA ASN A 48 -26.41 1.22 -7.85
C ASN A 48 -25.06 1.80 -8.32
N ALA A 49 -24.86 1.93 -9.64
CA ALA A 49 -23.60 2.35 -10.25
C ALA A 49 -23.08 3.70 -9.70
N ASP A 50 -23.96 4.69 -9.51
CA ASP A 50 -23.57 6.00 -8.95
C ASP A 50 -23.15 5.90 -7.48
N ARG A 51 -23.73 4.97 -6.71
CA ARG A 51 -23.33 4.74 -5.31
C ARG A 51 -21.96 4.08 -5.24
N ALA A 52 -21.67 3.13 -6.14
CA ALA A 52 -20.36 2.50 -6.27
C ALA A 52 -19.29 3.54 -6.65
N ALA A 53 -19.55 4.36 -7.67
CA ALA A 53 -18.64 5.43 -8.10
C ALA A 53 -18.37 6.45 -6.98
N ARG A 54 -19.42 6.90 -6.25
CA ARG A 54 -19.24 7.79 -5.09
C ARG A 54 -18.39 7.16 -4.00
N THR A 55 -18.52 5.86 -3.75
CA THR A 55 -17.76 5.15 -2.73
C THR A 55 -16.29 5.03 -3.12
N GLN A 56 -16.00 4.68 -4.38
CA GLN A 56 -14.65 4.67 -4.95
C GLN A 56 -13.99 6.05 -4.84
N VAL A 57 -14.70 7.11 -5.23
CA VAL A 57 -14.20 8.48 -5.18
C VAL A 57 -14.00 8.98 -3.74
N ARG A 58 -14.93 8.69 -2.82
CA ARG A 58 -14.78 9.04 -1.40
C ARG A 58 -13.57 8.36 -0.76
N MET A 59 -13.34 7.08 -1.07
CA MET A 59 -12.16 6.38 -0.55
C MET A 59 -10.87 6.92 -1.16
N ALA A 60 -10.84 7.23 -2.45
CA ALA A 60 -9.69 7.90 -3.06
C ALA A 60 -9.41 9.27 -2.42
N ALA A 61 -10.46 10.03 -2.08
CA ALA A 61 -10.35 11.33 -1.40
C ALA A 61 -9.89 11.23 0.06
N ARG A 62 -10.14 10.08 0.73
CA ARG A 62 -9.77 9.86 2.14
C ARG A 62 -8.28 9.67 2.36
N PHE A 63 -7.53 9.37 1.30
CA PHE A 63 -6.07 9.19 1.36
C PHE A 63 -5.33 10.18 0.45
N PRO A 64 -5.44 11.51 0.66
CA PRO A 64 -4.81 12.51 -0.19
C PRO A 64 -3.27 12.52 -0.07
N GLY A 65 -2.72 11.96 1.02
CA GLY A 65 -1.29 11.95 1.28
C GLY A 65 -0.45 11.26 0.19
N THR A 66 -1.06 10.44 -0.68
CA THR A 66 -0.32 9.76 -1.75
C THR A 66 -0.05 10.63 -2.98
N VAL A 67 -0.76 11.74 -3.23
CA VAL A 67 -0.51 12.70 -4.34
C VAL A 67 -1.17 14.06 -4.07
N ASP A 68 -0.44 15.15 -4.31
CA ASP A 68 -0.96 16.52 -4.34
C ASP A 68 -2.28 16.64 -5.14
N GLY A 69 -3.29 17.27 -4.56
CA GLY A 69 -4.36 17.95 -5.31
C GLY A 69 -5.56 17.12 -5.78
N PHE A 70 -6.07 16.15 -5.01
CA PHE A 70 -7.43 15.63 -5.26
C PHE A 70 -8.49 16.52 -4.58
N THR A 71 -8.88 17.62 -5.24
CA THR A 71 -10.09 18.37 -4.89
C THR A 71 -11.25 17.86 -5.74
N MET A 72 -12.26 17.26 -5.11
CA MET A 72 -13.54 17.02 -5.79
C MET A 72 -14.15 18.38 -6.15
N GLY A 73 -14.01 18.81 -7.40
CA GLY A 73 -14.87 19.86 -7.94
C GLY A 73 -16.32 19.40 -7.79
N GLY A 74 -17.20 20.25 -7.25
CA GLY A 74 -18.55 19.91 -6.77
C GLY A 74 -19.56 19.35 -7.79
N ARG A 75 -19.13 18.84 -8.95
CA ARG A 75 -19.98 18.13 -9.90
C ARG A 75 -20.29 16.72 -9.41
N ARG A 76 -21.58 16.36 -9.44
CA ARG A 76 -22.05 14.99 -9.21
C ARG A 76 -21.60 14.14 -10.40
N PRO A 77 -20.79 13.09 -10.20
CA PRO A 77 -20.45 12.20 -11.30
C PRO A 77 -21.72 11.47 -11.75
N SER A 78 -22.24 11.77 -12.94
CA SER A 78 -23.24 10.93 -13.60
C SER A 78 -22.47 9.88 -14.40
N THR A 79 -22.59 8.60 -14.02
CA THR A 79 -21.77 7.55 -14.62
C THR A 79 -22.62 6.40 -15.13
N THR A 80 -22.54 6.13 -16.43
CA THR A 80 -23.14 4.94 -17.05
C THR A 80 -22.52 3.66 -16.48
N MET A 81 -23.32 2.61 -16.25
CA MET A 81 -22.87 1.29 -15.77
C MET A 81 -21.61 0.77 -16.48
N ARG A 82 -21.54 0.92 -17.82
CA ARG A 82 -20.37 0.52 -18.62
C ARG A 82 -19.07 1.19 -18.20
N ARG A 83 -19.12 2.47 -17.77
CA ARG A 83 -17.94 3.22 -17.31
C ARG A 83 -17.47 2.71 -15.95
N VAL A 84 -18.39 2.41 -15.04
CA VAL A 84 -18.07 1.85 -13.72
C VAL A 84 -17.45 0.47 -13.84
N LEU A 85 -18.01 -0.40 -14.70
CA LEU A 85 -17.44 -1.72 -14.98
C LEU A 85 -16.06 -1.62 -15.64
N GLY A 86 -15.91 -0.77 -16.67
CA GLY A 86 -14.61 -0.55 -17.33
C GLY A 86 -13.54 -0.03 -16.38
N HIS A 87 -13.89 0.92 -15.50
CA HIS A 87 -12.98 1.41 -14.48
C HIS A 87 -12.60 0.33 -13.46
N SER A 88 -13.58 -0.47 -13.01
CA SER A 88 -13.35 -1.54 -12.03
C SER A 88 -12.41 -2.60 -12.59
N MET A 89 -12.56 -2.98 -13.87
CA MET A 89 -11.63 -3.89 -14.55
C MET A 89 -10.23 -3.28 -14.69
N LEU A 90 -10.15 -2.00 -15.07
CA LEU A 90 -8.86 -1.32 -15.25
C LEU A 90 -8.09 -1.17 -13.92
N VAL A 91 -8.80 -0.92 -12.81
CA VAL A 91 -8.23 -0.77 -11.47
C VAL A 91 -7.96 -2.13 -10.80
N ALA A 92 -8.58 -3.22 -11.25
CA ALA A 92 -8.39 -4.55 -10.67
C ALA A 92 -6.91 -4.96 -10.65
N ILE A 93 -6.20 -4.83 -11.77
CA ILE A 93 -4.77 -5.20 -11.87
C ILE A 93 -3.92 -4.43 -10.84
N PRO A 94 -3.90 -3.08 -10.83
CA PRO A 94 -3.09 -2.36 -9.85
C PRO A 94 -3.59 -2.56 -8.41
N ALA A 95 -4.88 -2.83 -8.18
CA ALA A 95 -5.40 -3.17 -6.85
C ALA A 95 -4.91 -4.54 -6.36
N THR A 96 -4.90 -5.56 -7.21
CA THR A 96 -4.37 -6.89 -6.89
C THR A 96 -2.88 -6.82 -6.58
N LEU A 97 -2.11 -6.10 -7.40
CA LEU A 97 -0.67 -5.91 -7.16
C LEU A 97 -0.40 -5.17 -5.84
N ALA A 98 -1.21 -4.15 -5.52
CA ALA A 98 -1.08 -3.43 -4.26
C ALA A 98 -1.43 -4.33 -3.06
N PHE A 99 -2.48 -5.13 -3.18
CA PHE A 99 -2.84 -6.10 -2.15
C PHE A 99 -1.72 -7.15 -1.94
N ALA A 100 -1.16 -7.69 -3.02
CA ALA A 100 -0.04 -8.63 -2.96
C ALA A 100 1.20 -8.00 -2.31
N ALA A 101 1.53 -6.74 -2.65
CA ALA A 101 2.65 -6.02 -2.03
C ALA A 101 2.44 -5.80 -0.52
N VAL A 102 1.21 -5.55 -0.07
CA VAL A 102 0.87 -5.49 1.36
C VAL A 102 1.05 -6.86 2.02
N ALA A 103 0.53 -7.93 1.39
CA ALA A 103 0.65 -9.29 1.91
C ALA A 103 2.13 -9.72 2.04
N ILE A 104 2.96 -9.40 1.05
CA ILE A 104 4.41 -9.65 1.09
C ILE A 104 5.06 -8.90 2.25
N GLN A 105 4.70 -7.63 2.50
CA GLN A 105 5.25 -6.89 3.64
C GLN A 105 4.88 -7.50 4.99
N LEU A 106 3.63 -7.96 5.15
CA LEU A 106 3.21 -8.66 6.38
C LEU A 106 3.97 -9.98 6.53
N PHE A 107 4.11 -10.72 5.44
CA PHE A 107 4.88 -11.96 5.42
C PHE A 107 6.35 -11.74 5.77
N THR A 108 6.98 -10.65 5.32
CA THR A 108 8.39 -10.35 5.62
C THR A 108 8.60 -9.89 7.06
N VAL A 109 7.60 -9.25 7.69
CA VAL A 109 7.64 -9.00 9.14
C VAL A 109 7.71 -10.32 9.90
N TRP A 110 6.85 -11.28 9.56
CA TRP A 110 6.83 -12.61 10.20
C TRP A 110 8.10 -13.41 9.92
N SER A 111 8.48 -13.54 8.64
CA SER A 111 9.59 -14.40 8.21
C SER A 111 10.97 -13.78 8.42
N GLY A 112 11.07 -12.46 8.53
CA GLY A 112 12.33 -11.73 8.70
C GLY A 112 12.53 -11.22 10.11
N TYR A 113 11.77 -10.20 10.51
CA TYR A 113 11.99 -9.52 11.79
C TYR A 113 11.61 -10.39 12.99
N LEU A 114 10.53 -11.15 12.87
CA LEU A 114 10.06 -12.09 13.88
C LEU A 114 10.69 -13.48 13.72
N TYR A 115 11.74 -13.62 12.90
CA TYR A 115 12.43 -14.89 12.70
C TYR A 115 12.81 -15.61 14.00
N PRO A 116 13.28 -14.95 15.08
CA PRO A 116 13.66 -15.64 16.32
C PRO A 116 12.50 -16.26 17.10
N VAL A 117 11.28 -15.71 16.95
CA VAL A 117 10.11 -16.16 17.72
C VAL A 117 9.24 -17.14 16.94
N ARG A 118 9.70 -17.59 15.77
CA ARG A 118 8.96 -18.58 14.98
C ARG A 118 9.03 -19.96 15.66
N PRO A 119 7.99 -20.80 15.53
CA PRO A 119 7.97 -22.11 16.16
C PRO A 119 9.18 -22.99 15.80
N ASP A 120 9.71 -22.84 14.58
CA ASP A 120 10.86 -23.61 14.10
C ASP A 120 12.22 -23.13 14.63
N THR A 121 12.32 -21.92 15.19
CA THR A 121 13.60 -21.30 15.61
C THR A 121 13.61 -20.89 17.08
N ILE A 122 12.46 -20.90 17.75
CA ILE A 122 12.30 -20.43 19.13
C ILE A 122 13.18 -21.18 20.13
N ALA A 123 13.52 -22.44 19.85
CA ALA A 123 14.42 -23.23 20.68
C ALA A 123 15.84 -22.63 20.77
N ALA A 124 16.28 -21.89 19.73
CA ALA A 124 17.60 -21.27 19.68
C ALA A 124 17.69 -19.91 20.39
N ILE A 125 16.57 -19.36 20.90
CA ILE A 125 16.55 -18.06 21.61
C ILE A 125 17.46 -18.05 22.84
N GLY A 126 17.61 -19.19 23.52
CA GLY A 126 18.43 -19.30 24.73
C GLY A 126 19.93 -19.16 24.48
N HIS A 127 20.38 -19.36 23.24
CA HIS A 127 21.79 -19.42 22.87
C HIS A 127 22.05 -18.77 21.51
N PRO A 128 21.74 -17.46 21.36
CA PRO A 128 21.56 -16.84 20.05
C PRO A 128 22.86 -16.67 19.23
N PHE A 129 24.01 -16.73 19.91
CA PHE A 129 25.34 -16.67 19.30
C PHE A 129 26.04 -18.03 19.22
N THR A 130 25.43 -19.08 19.79
CA THR A 130 25.99 -20.44 19.75
C THR A 130 25.48 -21.13 18.49
N PRO A 131 26.34 -21.85 17.76
CA PRO A 131 25.90 -22.69 16.65
C PRO A 131 24.89 -23.75 17.11
N ASP A 132 23.73 -23.79 16.46
CA ASP A 132 22.68 -24.80 16.64
C ASP A 132 22.47 -25.53 15.31
N THR A 133 23.20 -26.62 15.11
CA THR A 133 23.17 -27.38 13.85
C THR A 133 21.94 -28.25 13.70
N GLU A 134 21.20 -28.52 14.78
CA GLU A 134 19.95 -29.28 14.71
C GLU A 134 18.85 -28.44 14.09
N VAL A 135 18.76 -27.17 14.49
CA VAL A 135 17.71 -26.24 14.04
C VAL A 135 18.12 -25.38 12.84
N LEU A 136 19.39 -24.94 12.80
CA LEU A 136 19.85 -23.89 11.87
C LEU A 136 20.92 -24.35 10.87
N SER A 137 21.14 -25.66 10.69
CA SER A 137 22.16 -26.17 9.76
C SER A 137 21.98 -25.72 8.29
N GLY A 138 20.73 -25.48 7.86
CA GLY A 138 20.41 -24.96 6.53
C GLY A 138 20.09 -23.46 6.50
N ALA A 139 20.22 -22.75 7.61
CA ALA A 139 19.82 -21.36 7.70
C ALA A 139 20.77 -20.43 6.93
N TRP A 140 20.20 -19.53 6.13
CA TRP A 140 20.97 -18.45 5.51
C TRP A 140 21.46 -17.51 6.60
N GLY A 141 22.77 -17.24 6.64
CA GLY A 141 23.39 -16.48 7.73
C GLY A 141 24.16 -17.35 8.75
N GLY A 142 24.17 -18.67 8.55
CA GLY A 142 24.98 -19.61 9.32
C GLY A 142 24.19 -20.29 10.46
N PRO A 143 24.86 -21.16 11.23
CA PRO A 143 24.20 -22.00 12.24
C PRO A 143 23.86 -21.24 13.52
N THR A 144 24.11 -19.93 13.61
CA THR A 144 23.77 -19.12 14.78
C THR A 144 22.45 -18.40 14.53
N LEU A 145 21.61 -18.27 15.57
CA LEU A 145 20.33 -17.58 15.46
C LEU A 145 20.50 -16.12 15.04
N MET A 146 21.50 -15.42 15.59
CA MET A 146 21.77 -14.02 15.24
C MET A 146 22.25 -13.85 13.80
N GLY A 147 23.09 -14.76 13.30
CA GLY A 147 23.52 -14.75 11.91
C GLY A 147 22.33 -14.96 10.98
N ALA A 148 21.50 -15.97 11.28
CA ALA A 148 20.29 -16.24 10.53
C ALA A 148 19.32 -15.06 10.53
N TRP A 149 19.01 -14.52 11.71
CA TRP A 149 18.12 -13.38 11.87
C TRP A 149 18.61 -12.13 11.14
N ALA A 150 19.91 -11.84 11.18
CA ALA A 150 20.47 -10.66 10.53
C ALA A 150 20.27 -10.70 9.00
N VAL A 151 20.53 -11.84 8.38
CA VAL A 151 20.32 -12.03 6.93
C VAL A 151 18.83 -11.91 6.58
N HIS A 152 17.95 -12.59 7.31
CA HIS A 152 16.52 -12.55 7.05
C HIS A 152 15.91 -11.15 7.29
N SER A 153 16.38 -10.42 8.30
CA SER A 153 15.97 -9.04 8.57
C SER A 153 16.42 -8.07 7.49
N CYS A 154 17.64 -8.26 6.95
CA CYS A 154 18.15 -7.47 5.83
C CYS A 154 17.30 -7.70 4.57
N ILE A 155 17.02 -8.97 4.23
CA ILE A 155 16.14 -9.31 3.09
C ILE A 155 14.74 -8.72 3.28
N ALA A 156 14.16 -8.86 4.48
CA ALA A 156 12.86 -8.30 4.80
C ALA A 156 12.82 -6.77 4.62
N PHE A 157 13.86 -6.07 5.08
CA PHE A 157 13.98 -4.62 4.90
C PHE A 157 14.03 -4.21 3.42
N CYS A 158 14.86 -4.88 2.62
CA CYS A 158 14.95 -4.61 1.19
C CYS A 158 13.60 -4.87 0.49
N MET A 159 12.93 -5.98 0.82
CA MET A 159 11.64 -6.32 0.25
C MET A 159 10.55 -5.30 0.64
N GLN A 160 10.56 -4.82 1.89
CA GLN A 160 9.65 -3.78 2.35
C GLN A 160 9.88 -2.45 1.62
N ALA A 161 11.14 -2.06 1.40
CA ALA A 161 11.46 -0.86 0.62
C ALA A 161 10.92 -0.97 -0.83
N ILE A 162 11.13 -2.11 -1.49
CA ILE A 162 10.64 -2.38 -2.85
C ILE A 162 9.10 -2.36 -2.88
N CYS A 163 8.44 -3.09 -1.98
CA CYS A 163 6.98 -3.15 -1.90
C CYS A 163 6.37 -1.79 -1.56
N GLY A 164 7.01 -1.01 -0.68
CA GLY A 164 6.60 0.35 -0.34
C GLY A 164 6.66 1.28 -1.56
N ALA A 165 7.77 1.25 -2.31
CA ALA A 165 7.90 2.02 -3.54
C ALA A 165 6.84 1.62 -4.59
N LEU A 166 6.63 0.31 -4.75
CA LEU A 166 5.61 -0.24 -5.65
C LEU A 166 4.19 0.23 -5.25
N LEU A 167 3.85 0.16 -3.96
CA LEU A 167 2.55 0.61 -3.45
C LEU A 167 2.29 2.08 -3.74
N VAL A 168 3.28 2.94 -3.54
CA VAL A 168 3.18 4.37 -3.87
C VAL A 168 2.91 4.56 -5.35
N GLY A 169 3.63 3.83 -6.22
CA GLY A 169 3.42 3.85 -7.66
C GLY A 169 2.01 3.40 -8.06
N LEU A 170 1.55 2.27 -7.51
CA LEU A 170 0.21 1.73 -7.80
C LEU A 170 -0.91 2.66 -7.31
N CYS A 171 -0.77 3.26 -6.13
CA CYS A 171 -1.73 4.24 -5.62
C CYS A 171 -1.80 5.49 -6.52
N LYS A 172 -0.66 5.93 -7.09
CA LYS A 172 -0.61 7.03 -8.07
C LYS A 172 -1.37 6.67 -9.35
N VAL A 173 -1.16 5.47 -9.88
CA VAL A 173 -1.86 4.96 -11.07
C VAL A 173 -3.36 4.88 -10.83
N GLN A 174 -3.79 4.29 -9.70
CA GLN A 174 -5.20 4.21 -9.31
C GLN A 174 -5.84 5.61 -9.18
N ASN A 175 -5.14 6.58 -8.59
CA ASN A 175 -5.59 7.97 -8.51
C ASN A 175 -5.76 8.59 -9.89
N ALA A 176 -4.79 8.39 -10.80
CA ALA A 176 -4.87 8.92 -12.15
C ALA A 176 -6.06 8.33 -12.91
N MET A 177 -6.31 7.02 -12.79
CA MET A 177 -7.47 6.35 -13.38
C MET A 177 -8.79 6.86 -12.81
N THR A 178 -8.86 7.06 -11.49
CA THR A 178 -10.06 7.57 -10.80
C THR A 178 -10.37 9.01 -11.22
N ARG A 179 -9.34 9.84 -11.38
CA ARG A 179 -9.49 11.21 -11.90
C ARG A 179 -10.03 11.22 -13.33
N ARG A 180 -9.55 10.34 -14.20
CA ARG A 180 -10.07 10.21 -15.57
C ARG A 180 -11.53 9.78 -15.59
N LEU A 181 -11.96 8.90 -14.67
CA LEU A 181 -13.37 8.55 -14.53
C LEU A 181 -14.21 9.79 -14.12
N ALA A 182 -13.73 10.58 -13.16
CA ALA A 182 -14.44 11.73 -12.62
C ALA A 182 -14.47 12.95 -13.56
N ALA A 183 -13.43 13.16 -14.37
CA ALA A 183 -13.32 14.32 -15.28
C ALA A 183 -14.19 14.22 -16.53
N VAL A 184 -14.71 13.03 -16.85
CA VAL A 184 -15.54 12.76 -18.04
C VAL A 184 -17.04 12.77 -17.69
N ALA A 185 -17.39 13.24 -16.49
CA ALA A 185 -18.76 13.39 -15.98
C ALA A 185 -19.17 14.87 -15.90
#